data_AF-A0A3N8HL58-F1
#
_entry.id   AF-A0A3N8HL58-F1
#
_cell.length_a   1.000
_cell.length_b   1.000
_cell.length_c   1.000
_cell.angle_alpha   90.00
_cell.angle_beta   90.00
_cell.angle_gamma   90.00
#
_symmetry.space_group_name_H-M   'P 1'
#
loop_
_entity.id
_entity.type
_entity.pdbx_description
1 polymer ?
#
loop_
_entity_poly.entity_id
_entity_poly.type
_entity_poly.pdbx_seq_one_letter_code
_entity_poly.pdbx_strand_id
1 'polypeptide(L)'
;MIRTLDIDFCRRRARIGTRGAILLGIAALLWGACAVRLWYAYAENDRVRDSQAVVQHRMFVQQHVAKAPPTAAAKLAEKQSQAVLRELTVPWQTLFSIVEDYPGHDVALIGIDQNPAQGQIRITAEAKDPDAMIAYLKYLQTSVVLREATLNGHLVEENVAGKPVRFQITAVWRKS
;
A
#
# COMPACT_ATOMS: atom_id res chain seq x y z
N MET A 1 -52.04 -33.91 13.76
CA MET A 1 -51.16 -35.07 13.46
C MET A 1 -50.09 -34.59 12.48
N ILE A 2 -48.84 -34.51 12.94
CA ILE A 2 -47.72 -33.93 12.20
C ILE A 2 -47.12 -35.02 11.30
N ARG A 3 -47.13 -34.81 9.98
CA ARG A 3 -46.38 -35.63 9.02
C ARG A 3 -44.90 -35.31 9.16
N THR A 4 -44.11 -36.29 9.60
CA THR A 4 -42.65 -36.19 9.62
C THR A 4 -42.13 -36.29 8.19
N LEU A 5 -41.51 -35.22 7.71
CA LEU A 5 -40.76 -35.21 6.45
C LEU A 5 -39.45 -35.97 6.69
N ASP A 6 -39.33 -37.16 6.10
CA ASP A 6 -38.09 -37.92 6.08
C ASP A 6 -37.22 -37.41 4.92
N ILE A 7 -36.17 -36.65 5.25
CA ILE A 7 -35.19 -36.18 4.26
C ILE A 7 -34.04 -37.18 4.25
N ASP A 8 -34.11 -38.10 3.30
CA ASP A 8 -33.05 -39.04 3.00
C ASP A 8 -31.87 -38.30 2.34
N PHE A 9 -30.86 -37.94 3.14
CA PHE A 9 -29.57 -37.44 2.66
C PHE A 9 -28.65 -38.58 2.22
N CYS A 10 -29.17 -39.54 1.45
CA CYS A 10 -28.34 -40.40 0.63
C CYS A 10 -27.60 -39.53 -0.38
N ARG A 11 -26.45 -39.00 0.07
CA ARG A 11 -25.38 -38.41 -0.71
C ARG A 11 -25.15 -39.33 -1.90
N ARG A 12 -25.69 -38.95 -3.05
CA ARG A 12 -25.39 -39.62 -4.32
C ARG A 12 -23.91 -39.35 -4.54
N ARG A 13 -23.04 -40.24 -4.04
CA ARG A 13 -21.60 -40.21 -4.28
C ARG A 13 -21.50 -40.22 -5.80
N ALA A 14 -21.18 -39.06 -6.38
CA ALA A 14 -20.96 -38.92 -7.80
C ALA A 14 -19.75 -39.80 -8.11
N ARG A 15 -19.99 -41.09 -8.37
CA ARG A 15 -18.99 -41.98 -8.91
C ARG A 15 -18.68 -41.37 -10.25
N ILE A 16 -17.48 -40.81 -10.38
CA ILE A 16 -16.97 -40.31 -11.64
C ILE A 16 -17.04 -41.51 -12.58
N GLY A 17 -18.04 -41.53 -13.46
CA GLY A 17 -18.16 -42.57 -14.48
C GLY A 17 -16.90 -42.53 -15.34
N THR A 18 -16.56 -43.64 -16.00
CA THR A 18 -15.39 -43.70 -16.89
C THR A 18 -15.33 -42.54 -17.87
N ARG A 19 -16.48 -42.08 -18.37
CA ARG A 19 -16.63 -40.86 -19.19
C ARG A 19 -16.17 -39.57 -18.50
N GLY A 20 -16.48 -39.39 -17.22
CA GLY A 20 -16.04 -38.24 -16.43
C GLY A 20 -14.54 -38.27 -16.16
N ALA A 21 -13.96 -39.46 -15.96
CA ALA A 21 -12.52 -39.63 -15.83
C ALA A 21 -11.78 -39.31 -17.14
N ILE A 22 -12.34 -39.72 -18.28
CA ILE A 22 -11.80 -39.39 -19.62
C ILE A 22 -11.84 -37.87 -19.86
N LEU A 23 -12.96 -37.20 -19.54
CA LEU A 23 -13.07 -35.74 -19.69
C LEU A 23 -12.07 -34.99 -18.81
N LEU A 24 -11.86 -35.44 -17.57
CA LEU A 24 -10.84 -34.86 -16.68
C LEU A 24 -9.42 -35.05 -17.23
N GLY A 25 -9.11 -36.23 -17.78
CA GLY A 25 -7.83 -36.50 -18.41
C GLY A 25 -7.57 -35.56 -19.59
N ILE A 26 -8.57 -35.35 -20.45
CA ILE A 26 -8.47 -34.42 -21.58
C ILE A 26 -8.28 -32.98 -21.10
N ALA A 27 -9.05 -32.54 -20.10
CA ALA A 27 -8.94 -31.20 -19.54
C ALA A 27 -7.55 -30.94 -18.92
N ALA A 28 -7.01 -31.91 -18.17
CA ALA A 28 -5.66 -31.82 -17.60
C ALA A 28 -4.58 -31.75 -18.69
N LEU A 29 -4.74 -32.50 -19.77
CA LEU A 29 -3.80 -32.50 -20.90
C LEU A 29 -3.84 -31.18 -21.67
N LEU A 30 -5.03 -30.62 -21.89
CA LEU A 30 -5.19 -29.28 -22.47
C LEU A 30 -4.62 -28.18 -21.59
N TRP A 31 -4.84 -28.27 -20.27
CA TRP A 31 -4.30 -27.31 -19.30
C TRP A 31 -2.77 -27.36 -19.26
N GLY A 32 -2.19 -28.56 -19.24
CA GLY A 32 -0.74 -28.76 -19.31
C GLY A 32 -0.14 -28.21 -20.61
N ALA A 33 -0.77 -28.46 -21.76
CA ALA A 33 -0.32 -27.92 -23.04
C ALA A 33 -0.40 -26.38 -23.09
N CYS A 34 -1.44 -25.79 -22.50
CA CYS A 34 -1.58 -24.35 -22.38
C CYS A 34 -0.49 -23.76 -21.46
N ALA A 35 -0.24 -24.38 -20.30
CA ALA A 35 0.79 -23.96 -19.35
C ALA A 35 2.19 -24.00 -19.99
N VAL A 36 2.51 -25.06 -20.74
CA VAL A 36 3.79 -25.16 -21.47
C VAL A 36 3.91 -24.08 -22.53
N ARG A 37 2.86 -23.82 -23.33
CA ARG A 37 2.89 -22.73 -24.31
C ARG A 37 3.06 -21.36 -23.66
N LEU A 38 2.39 -21.12 -22.55
CA LEU A 38 2.51 -19.88 -21.78
C LEU A 38 3.95 -19.73 -21.28
N TRP A 39 4.52 -20.79 -20.71
CA TRP A 39 5.90 -20.82 -20.23
C TRP A 39 6.91 -20.48 -21.33
N TYR A 40 6.77 -21.08 -22.51
CA TYR A 40 7.64 -20.77 -23.65
C TYR A 40 7.49 -19.32 -24.13
N ALA A 41 6.27 -18.78 -24.15
CA ALA A 41 6.03 -17.39 -24.52
C ALA A 41 6.61 -16.41 -23.49
N TYR A 42 6.54 -16.73 -22.20
CA TYR A 42 7.16 -15.93 -21.14
C TYR A 42 8.69 -15.96 -21.22
N ALA A 43 9.28 -17.14 -21.46
CA ALA A 43 10.73 -17.28 -21.60
C ALA A 43 11.31 -16.47 -22.78
N GLU A 44 10.54 -16.30 -23.87
CA GLU A 44 10.94 -15.44 -24.97
C GLU A 44 10.77 -13.95 -24.64
N ASN A 45 9.74 -13.59 -23.85
CA ASN A 45 9.50 -12.22 -23.42
C ASN A 45 10.63 -11.69 -22.53
N ASP A 46 11.19 -12.53 -21.64
CA ASP A 46 12.29 -12.15 -20.77
C ASP A 46 13.54 -11.76 -21.58
N ARG A 47 13.85 -12.49 -22.66
CA ARG A 47 14.96 -12.15 -23.56
C ARG A 47 14.73 -10.83 -24.30
N VAL A 48 13.49 -10.57 -24.70
CA VAL A 48 13.11 -9.30 -25.33
C VAL A 48 13.22 -8.14 -24.32
N ARG A 49 12.87 -8.37 -23.06
CA ARG A 49 13.02 -7.36 -21.99
C ARG A 49 14.47 -7.03 -21.68
N ASP A 50 15.34 -8.04 -21.60
CA ASP A 50 16.77 -7.83 -21.37
C ASP A 50 17.43 -7.07 -22.53
N SER A 51 17.08 -7.41 -23.78
CA SER A 51 17.57 -6.69 -24.95
C SER A 51 17.03 -5.26 -25.03
N GLN A 52 15.77 -5.02 -24.65
CA GLN A 52 15.20 -3.68 -24.53
C GLN A 52 15.89 -2.84 -23.45
N ALA A 53 16.21 -3.43 -22.30
CA ALA A 53 16.92 -2.74 -21.23
C ALA A 53 18.33 -2.29 -21.68
N VAL A 54 19.06 -3.14 -22.42
CA VAL A 54 20.38 -2.79 -22.97
C VAL A 54 20.28 -1.72 -24.06
N VAL A 55 19.28 -1.78 -24.94
CA VAL A 55 19.06 -0.76 -25.98
C VAL A 55 18.64 0.57 -25.36
N GLN A 56 17.74 0.57 -24.37
CA GLN A 56 17.37 1.77 -23.62
C GLN A 56 18.59 2.37 -22.90
N HIS A 57 19.40 1.55 -22.24
CA HIS A 57 20.61 2.02 -21.58
C HIS A 57 21.61 2.63 -22.58
N ARG A 58 21.77 2.02 -23.76
CA ARG A 58 22.60 2.58 -24.85
C ARG A 58 22.02 3.88 -25.42
N MET A 59 20.71 3.99 -25.58
CA MET A 59 20.04 5.22 -26.03
C MET A 59 20.19 6.35 -25.00
N PHE A 60 20.03 6.06 -23.71
CA PHE A 60 20.25 7.02 -22.62
C PHE A 60 21.72 7.46 -22.53
N VAL A 61 22.67 6.54 -22.73
CA VAL A 61 24.11 6.87 -22.73
C VAL A 61 24.47 7.69 -23.97
N GLN A 62 23.95 7.36 -25.16
CA GLN A 62 24.22 8.12 -26.39
C GLN A 62 23.58 9.53 -26.36
N GLN A 63 22.42 9.71 -25.74
CA GLN A 63 21.85 11.06 -25.52
C GLN A 63 22.68 11.93 -24.58
N HIS A 64 23.51 11.34 -23.71
CA HIS A 64 24.37 12.08 -22.79
C HIS A 64 25.73 12.51 -23.37
N VAL A 65 26.08 12.11 -24.60
CA VAL A 65 27.42 12.39 -25.17
C VAL A 65 27.57 13.81 -25.76
N ALA A 66 26.53 14.65 -25.77
CA ALA A 66 26.68 16.05 -26.16
C ALA A 66 25.85 17.00 -25.28
N LYS A 67 26.07 16.98 -23.96
CA LYS A 67 25.53 18.04 -23.09
C LYS A 67 26.56 19.16 -22.99
N ALA A 68 26.31 20.28 -23.67
CA ALA A 68 27.04 21.52 -23.48
C ALA A 68 27.07 21.89 -21.97
N PRO A 69 28.12 22.59 -21.48
CA PRO A 69 28.24 22.93 -20.07
C PRO A 69 26.95 23.61 -19.59
N PRO A 70 26.35 23.17 -18.47
CA PRO A 70 25.07 23.71 -18.02
C PRO A 70 25.21 25.19 -17.70
N THR A 71 24.54 26.02 -18.50
CA THR A 71 24.40 27.47 -18.29
C THR A 71 23.83 27.73 -16.89
N ALA A 72 24.13 28.89 -16.29
CA ALA A 72 23.60 29.26 -14.98
C ALA A 72 22.06 29.13 -14.89
N ALA A 73 21.36 29.43 -15.98
CA ALA A 73 19.91 29.26 -16.10
C ALA A 73 19.46 27.78 -16.04
N ALA A 74 20.21 26.85 -16.63
CA ALA A 74 19.90 25.42 -16.60
C ALA A 74 20.07 24.84 -15.19
N LYS A 75 21.11 25.27 -14.46
CA LYS A 75 21.30 24.87 -13.04
C LYS A 75 20.19 25.43 -12.14
N LEU A 76 19.71 26.65 -12.41
CA LEU A 76 18.61 27.25 -11.67
C LEU A 76 17.30 26.48 -11.90
N ALA A 77 17.00 26.17 -13.17
CA ALA A 77 15.83 25.37 -13.54
C ALA A 77 15.85 23.96 -12.91
N GLU A 78 17.02 23.33 -12.87
CA GLU A 78 17.18 22.01 -12.22
C GLU A 78 16.96 22.08 -10.71
N LYS A 79 17.50 23.11 -10.03
CA LYS A 79 17.24 23.32 -8.59
C LYS A 79 15.75 23.56 -8.31
N GLN A 80 15.09 24.37 -9.14
CA GLN A 80 13.65 24.63 -9.00
C GLN A 80 12.84 23.36 -9.23
N SER A 81 13.17 22.58 -10.25
CA SER A 81 12.52 21.30 -10.52
C SER A 81 12.69 20.31 -9.36
N GLN A 82 13.90 20.19 -8.80
CA GLN A 82 14.16 19.34 -7.63
C GLN A 82 13.41 19.83 -6.38
N ALA A 83 13.28 21.14 -6.18
CA ALA A 83 12.50 21.69 -5.07
C ALA A 83 11.01 21.32 -5.19
N VAL A 84 10.43 21.48 -6.39
CA VAL A 84 9.04 21.10 -6.68
C VAL A 84 8.84 19.59 -6.52
N LEU A 85 9.76 18.77 -7.04
CA LEU A 85 9.68 17.32 -6.88
C LEU A 85 9.70 16.90 -5.39
N ARG A 86 10.52 17.56 -4.58
CA ARG A 86 10.58 17.32 -3.13
C ARG A 86 9.31 17.76 -2.40
N GLU A 87 8.60 18.77 -2.89
CA GLU A 87 7.29 19.16 -2.35
C GLU A 87 6.18 18.17 -2.73
N LEU A 88 6.30 17.53 -3.89
CA LEU A 88 5.33 16.55 -4.40
C LEU A 88 5.58 15.12 -3.87
N THR A 89 6.79 14.82 -3.41
CA THR A 89 7.16 13.47 -2.96
C THR A 89 6.94 13.32 -1.46
N VAL A 90 5.76 12.85 -1.07
CA VAL A 90 5.47 12.50 0.32
C VAL A 90 5.66 11.00 0.55
N PRO A 91 6.43 10.60 1.58
CA PRO A 91 6.75 9.21 1.85
C PRO A 91 5.59 8.49 2.56
N TRP A 92 4.44 8.40 1.90
CA TRP A 92 3.20 7.87 2.48
C TRP A 92 3.37 6.52 3.15
N GLN A 93 4.08 5.59 2.50
CA GLN A 93 4.32 4.25 3.05
C GLN A 93 5.00 4.30 4.43
N THR A 94 6.03 5.15 4.58
CA THR A 94 6.74 5.31 5.85
C THR A 94 5.88 6.02 6.89
N LEU A 95 5.06 6.98 6.49
CA LEU A 95 4.17 7.70 7.41
C LEU A 95 3.08 6.77 7.95
N PHE A 96 2.40 6.03 7.08
CA PHE A 96 1.40 5.05 7.49
C PHE A 96 2.00 3.96 8.36
N SER A 97 3.18 3.42 8.01
CA SER A 97 3.81 2.39 8.83
C SER A 97 4.06 2.85 10.26
N ILE A 98 4.49 4.10 10.47
CA ILE A 98 4.73 4.62 11.82
C ILE A 98 3.42 4.79 12.60
N VAL A 99 2.41 5.34 11.95
CA VAL A 99 1.12 5.66 12.57
C VAL A 99 0.37 4.37 12.94
N GLU A 100 0.47 3.32 12.13
CA GLU A 100 -0.24 2.06 12.33
C GLU A 100 0.52 1.04 13.22
N ASP A 101 1.85 1.13 13.34
CA ASP A 101 2.68 0.21 14.15
C ASP A 101 2.57 0.44 15.67
N TYR A 102 1.56 1.19 16.10
CA TYR A 102 1.30 1.43 17.51
C TYR A 102 0.84 0.15 18.22
N PRO A 103 1.55 -0.32 19.26
CA PRO A 103 1.34 -1.64 19.86
C PRO A 103 0.10 -1.74 20.77
N GLY A 104 -0.48 -0.61 21.19
CA GLY A 104 -1.62 -0.61 22.12
C GLY A 104 -2.91 -1.14 21.50
N HIS A 105 -3.05 -1.08 20.17
CA HIS A 105 -4.24 -1.47 19.41
C HIS A 105 -5.57 -0.89 19.95
N ASP A 106 -5.51 0.16 20.75
CA ASP A 106 -6.64 0.88 21.37
C ASP A 106 -6.89 2.25 20.72
N VAL A 107 -6.25 2.47 19.56
CA VAL A 107 -6.41 3.65 18.71
C VAL A 107 -6.66 3.22 17.27
N ALA A 108 -7.71 3.75 16.66
CA ALA A 108 -8.08 3.56 15.28
C ALA A 108 -7.72 4.81 14.46
N LEU A 109 -6.96 4.62 13.38
CA LEU A 109 -6.65 5.70 12.44
C LEU A 109 -7.87 5.98 11.55
N ILE A 110 -8.27 7.25 11.46
CA ILE A 110 -9.37 7.69 10.57
C ILE A 110 -8.81 8.29 9.29
N GLY A 111 -7.75 9.09 9.39
CA GLY A 111 -7.18 9.75 8.24
C GLY A 111 -5.85 10.42 8.53
N ILE A 112 -5.09 10.63 7.46
CA ILE A 112 -3.84 11.37 7.47
C ILE A 112 -3.83 12.33 6.29
N ASP A 113 -3.59 13.60 6.58
CA ASP A 113 -3.49 14.67 5.60
C ASP A 113 -2.10 15.29 5.65
N GLN A 114 -1.64 15.83 4.52
CA GLN A 114 -0.36 16.52 4.42
C GLN A 114 -0.56 18.02 4.21
N ASN A 115 0.33 18.82 4.80
CA ASN A 115 0.59 20.19 4.44
C ASN A 115 2.01 20.29 3.82
N PRO A 116 2.13 20.21 2.47
CA PRO A 116 3.43 20.14 1.79
C PRO A 116 4.31 21.38 2.03
N ALA A 117 3.67 22.55 2.13
CA ALA A 117 4.34 23.83 2.35
C ALA A 117 5.06 23.87 3.70
N GLN A 118 4.49 23.20 4.72
CA GLN A 118 5.04 23.18 6.08
C GLN A 118 5.78 21.89 6.42
N GLY A 119 5.73 20.86 5.56
CA GLY A 119 6.26 19.54 5.89
C GLY A 119 5.58 18.94 7.12
N GLN A 120 4.30 19.24 7.31
CA GLN A 120 3.50 18.81 8.47
C GLN A 120 2.42 17.84 8.05
N ILE A 121 2.31 16.73 8.77
CA ILE A 121 1.16 15.83 8.67
C ILE A 121 0.15 16.14 9.77
N ARG A 122 -1.10 15.88 9.45
CA ARG A 122 -2.25 15.96 10.33
C ARG A 122 -2.84 14.56 10.41
N ILE A 123 -2.86 13.99 11.61
CA ILE A 123 -3.37 12.66 11.89
C ILE A 123 -4.70 12.83 12.61
N THR A 124 -5.75 12.19 12.10
CA THR A 124 -7.06 12.11 12.74
C THR A 124 -7.30 10.67 13.16
N ALA A 125 -7.60 10.45 14.43
CA ALA A 125 -7.76 9.12 15.00
C ALA A 125 -8.82 9.12 16.11
N GLU A 126 -9.27 7.92 16.46
CA GLU A 126 -10.18 7.65 17.58
C GLU A 126 -9.51 6.71 18.57
N ALA A 127 -9.50 7.08 19.85
CA ALA A 127 -9.01 6.24 20.94
C ALA A 127 -10.18 5.67 21.72
N LYS A 128 -9.98 4.49 22.30
CA LYS A 128 -10.93 3.87 23.23
C LYS A 128 -11.28 4.77 24.41
N ASP A 129 -10.28 5.45 24.96
CA ASP A 129 -10.39 6.33 26.12
C ASP A 129 -9.29 7.42 26.08
N PRO A 130 -9.34 8.44 26.96
CA PRO A 130 -8.34 9.49 26.99
C PRO A 130 -6.92 8.99 27.29
N ASP A 131 -6.76 7.91 28.04
CA ASP A 131 -5.44 7.36 28.40
C ASP A 131 -4.77 6.75 27.16
N ALA A 132 -5.51 5.99 26.35
CA ALA A 132 -5.07 5.48 25.05
C ALA A 132 -4.66 6.60 24.09
N MET A 133 -5.42 7.71 24.04
CA MET A 133 -5.06 8.89 23.25
C MET A 133 -3.69 9.47 23.67
N ILE A 134 -3.45 9.61 24.97
CA ILE A 134 -2.18 10.15 25.48
C ILE A 134 -1.03 9.17 25.25
N ALA A 135 -1.26 7.86 25.42
CA ALA A 135 -0.28 6.83 25.12
C ALA A 135 0.15 6.87 23.65
N TYR A 136 -0.81 7.02 22.74
CA TYR A 136 -0.57 7.16 21.31
C TYR A 136 0.19 8.44 20.95
N LEU A 137 -0.17 9.58 21.56
CA LEU A 137 0.59 10.83 21.38
C LEU A 137 2.07 10.64 21.79
N LYS A 138 2.31 10.02 22.95
CA LYS A 138 3.68 9.75 23.43
C LYS A 138 4.42 8.81 22.48
N TYR A 139 3.77 7.77 21.98
CA TYR A 139 4.34 6.88 20.98
C TYR A 139 4.81 7.66 19.75
N LEU A 140 3.96 8.52 19.16
CA LEU A 140 4.34 9.32 18.00
C LEU A 140 5.49 10.29 18.31
N GLN A 141 5.57 10.81 19.53
CA GLN A 141 6.69 11.67 19.99
C GLN A 141 8.03 10.93 20.10
N THR A 142 8.04 9.60 20.24
CA THR A 142 9.27 8.79 20.25
C THR A 142 9.79 8.45 18.85
N SER A 143 9.01 8.74 17.80
CA SER A 143 9.41 8.47 16.42
C SER A 143 10.65 9.27 16.01
N VAL A 144 11.56 8.64 15.26
CA VAL A 144 12.73 9.33 14.67
C VAL A 144 12.34 10.16 13.43
N VAL A 145 11.25 9.75 12.76
CA VAL A 145 10.79 10.33 11.50
C VAL A 145 9.79 11.47 11.73
N LEU A 146 8.88 11.31 12.72
CA LEU A 146 7.94 12.36 13.12
C LEU A 146 8.53 13.17 14.27
N ARG A 147 8.49 14.49 14.15
CA ARG A 147 8.94 15.45 15.17
C ARG A 147 7.79 16.35 15.57
N GLU A 148 7.90 16.94 16.76
CA GLU A 148 6.96 17.96 17.24
C GLU A 148 5.50 17.50 17.17
N ALA A 149 5.26 16.21 17.46
CA ALA A 149 3.91 15.66 17.53
C ALA A 149 3.15 16.33 18.68
N THR A 150 2.06 17.01 18.34
CA THR A 150 1.28 17.85 19.25
C THR A 150 -0.21 17.58 19.06
N LEU A 151 -0.95 17.55 20.17
CA LEU A 151 -2.41 17.39 20.17
C LEU A 151 -3.07 18.73 19.84
N ASN A 152 -3.87 18.77 18.78
CA ASN A 152 -4.59 19.97 18.35
C ASN A 152 -5.97 20.09 19.01
N GLY A 153 -6.63 18.95 19.25
CA GLY A 153 -7.98 18.91 19.79
C GLY A 153 -8.45 17.48 20.02
N HIS A 154 -9.45 17.34 20.89
CA HIS A 154 -10.12 16.08 21.19
C HIS A 154 -11.61 16.32 21.46
N LEU A 155 -12.44 15.32 21.18
CA LEU A 155 -13.88 15.30 21.41
C LEU A 155 -14.29 13.89 21.83
N VAL A 156 -15.07 13.79 22.91
CA VAL A 156 -15.67 12.52 23.33
C VAL A 156 -16.98 12.32 22.56
N GLU A 157 -17.09 11.22 21.82
CA GLU A 157 -18.27 10.90 21.03
C GLU A 157 -19.36 10.26 21.91
N GLU A 158 -20.16 11.08 22.59
CA GLU A 158 -21.18 10.58 23.54
C GLU A 158 -22.28 9.72 22.90
N ASN A 159 -22.51 9.89 21.60
CA ASN A 159 -23.55 9.20 20.84
C ASN A 159 -23.10 7.84 20.27
N VAL A 160 -21.83 7.47 20.47
CA VAL A 160 -21.26 6.21 19.99
C VAL A 160 -21.08 5.26 21.17
N ALA A 161 -21.45 3.98 20.98
CA ALA A 161 -21.25 2.95 22.00
C ALA A 161 -19.77 2.83 22.35
N GLY A 162 -19.45 2.87 23.64
CA GLY A 162 -18.06 2.90 24.12
C GLY A 162 -17.47 4.30 24.30
N LYS A 163 -18.16 5.37 23.88
CA LYS A 163 -17.77 6.78 24.04
C LYS A 163 -16.30 7.05 23.66
N PRO A 164 -15.86 6.69 22.44
CA PRO A 164 -14.49 6.87 22.01
C PRO A 164 -14.12 8.36 21.98
N VAL A 165 -12.83 8.63 22.10
CA VAL A 165 -12.26 9.97 22.02
C VAL A 165 -11.74 10.17 20.61
N ARG A 166 -12.40 11.01 19.81
CA ARG A 166 -11.87 11.44 18.51
C ARG A 166 -10.90 12.60 18.70
N PHE A 167 -9.73 12.53 18.11
CA PHE A 167 -8.69 13.53 18.31
C PHE A 167 -7.85 13.76 17.07
N GLN A 168 -7.08 14.85 17.12
CA GLN A 168 -6.24 15.29 16.03
C GLN A 168 -4.84 15.65 16.52
N ILE A 169 -3.82 15.13 15.83
CA ILE A 169 -2.40 15.39 16.09
C ILE A 169 -1.77 16.02 14.85
N THR A 170 -0.91 17.01 15.06
CA THR A 170 -0.03 17.56 14.02
C THR A 170 1.40 17.19 14.34
N ALA A 171 2.17 16.79 13.34
CA ALA A 171 3.59 16.47 13.47
C ALA A 171 4.36 16.93 12.23
N VAL A 172 5.61 17.34 12.42
CA VAL A 172 6.55 17.64 11.33
C VAL A 172 7.26 16.37 10.92
N TRP A 173 7.16 15.96 9.64
CA TRP A 173 7.92 14.80 9.17
C TRP A 173 9.29 15.23 8.64
N ARG A 174 10.33 14.42 8.89
CA ARG A 174 11.64 14.68 8.34
C ARG A 174 11.63 14.39 6.82
N LYS A 175 11.87 15.42 6.01
CA LYS A 175 12.20 15.26 4.59
C LYS A 175 13.58 14.59 4.51
N SER A 176 13.65 13.36 3.99
CA SER A 176 14.92 12.68 3.69
C SER A 176 15.61 13.33 2.51
#